data_AF-A0A0F9IQM1-F1
#
_entry.id   AF-A0A0F9IQM1-F1
#
_cell.length_a   1.000
_cell.length_b   1.000
_cell.length_c   1.000
_cell.angle_alpha   90.00
_cell.angle_beta   90.00
_cell.angle_gamma   90.00
#
_symmetry.space_group_name_H-M   'P 1'
#
loop_
_entity.id
_entity.type
_entity.pdbx_description
1 polymer ?
#
loop_
_entity_poly.entity_id
_entity_poly.type
_entity_poly.pdbx_seq_one_letter_code
_entity_poly.pdbx_strand_id
1 'polypeptide(L)'
;MNNFNPLLNETFVFRPFNGSGMAGITATPGGYIHEGHGVLRYAEGQWIPDDGEYDLAFVRGVLAIGVHLPDYGNSVWTWMDMDLTKSWLPERLHKYANWHHSYNMNNTPFDQKYHWDNSQHPNKIAMKSAMDKACSLHGCANGNGAYITHEGNRDTPWLSEKRILILPTMKPVLIPENPICYLCLDNGKGHLIKALQDYKERLESDIEYAEEAKSKAEVDLYDSEDIIETSKGKIPEVIKELQELGIGE
;
A
#
# COMPACT_ATOMS: atom_id res chain seq x y z
N MET A 1 27.12 4.86 1.01
CA MET A 1 26.55 4.64 2.35
C MET A 1 25.66 3.40 2.25
N ASN A 2 26.02 2.31 2.92
CA ASN A 2 25.28 1.05 2.87
C ASN A 2 24.16 1.02 3.92
N ASN A 3 23.20 1.93 3.79
CA ASN A 3 21.94 1.87 4.54
C ASN A 3 20.98 0.95 3.78
N PHE A 4 21.22 -0.35 3.87
CA PHE A 4 20.41 -1.37 3.22
C PHE A 4 19.42 -1.92 4.25
N ASN A 5 18.12 -1.81 3.95
CA ASN A 5 17.08 -2.40 4.79
C ASN A 5 17.32 -3.92 4.83
N PRO A 6 17.48 -4.54 6.02
CA PRO A 6 17.82 -5.96 6.14
C PRO A 6 16.78 -6.86 5.48
N LEU A 7 15.52 -6.41 5.34
CA LEU A 7 14.46 -7.17 4.67
C LEU A 7 14.58 -7.17 3.14
N LEU A 8 15.37 -6.28 2.52
CA LEU A 8 15.47 -6.19 1.05
C LEU A 8 16.44 -7.20 0.42
N ASN A 9 17.30 -7.81 1.23
CA ASN A 9 18.17 -8.92 0.79
C ASN A 9 17.57 -10.29 1.08
N GLU A 10 16.48 -10.34 1.84
CA GLU A 10 15.87 -11.58 2.26
C GLU A 10 14.86 -12.05 1.23
N THR A 11 14.84 -13.35 0.99
CA THR A 11 13.78 -13.98 0.20
C THR A 11 12.68 -14.43 1.13
N PHE A 12 11.42 -14.17 0.77
CA PHE A 12 10.27 -14.50 1.61
C PHE A 12 9.48 -15.66 1.03
N VAL A 13 9.05 -16.60 1.86
CA VAL A 13 8.06 -17.61 1.48
C VAL A 13 6.80 -17.43 2.30
N PHE A 14 5.67 -17.83 1.76
CA PHE A 14 4.39 -17.68 2.45
C PHE A 14 3.47 -18.86 2.17
N ARG A 15 2.40 -18.95 2.94
CA ARG A 15 1.33 -19.95 2.75
C ARG A 15 -0.02 -19.25 2.57
N PRO A 16 -0.68 -19.36 1.41
CA PRO A 16 -1.94 -18.68 1.16
C PRO A 16 -3.06 -19.13 2.11
N PHE A 17 -4.02 -18.24 2.37
CA PHE A 17 -5.23 -18.61 3.11
C PHE A 17 -6.05 -19.63 2.32
N ASN A 18 -6.35 -20.76 2.94
CA ASN A 18 -7.24 -21.77 2.40
C ASN A 18 -8.70 -21.30 2.55
N GLY A 19 -9.23 -20.48 1.63
CA GLY A 19 -10.63 -20.02 1.71
C GLY A 19 -10.99 -18.88 0.77
N SER A 20 -12.29 -18.64 0.58
CA SER A 20 -12.91 -17.61 -0.27
C SER A 20 -12.82 -16.17 0.29
N GLY A 21 -11.94 -15.91 1.26
CA GLY A 21 -11.87 -14.64 1.98
C GLY A 21 -10.99 -13.55 1.36
N MET A 22 -10.39 -13.76 0.18
CA MET A 22 -9.51 -12.74 -0.41
C MET A 22 -10.30 -11.83 -1.37
N ALA A 23 -10.87 -10.76 -0.82
CA ALA A 23 -11.49 -9.68 -1.59
C ALA A 23 -10.39 -8.85 -2.30
N GLY A 24 -9.93 -9.34 -3.46
CA GLY A 24 -9.14 -8.55 -4.41
C GLY A 24 -10.04 -7.92 -5.47
N ILE A 25 -9.67 -6.72 -5.95
CA ILE A 25 -10.34 -6.06 -7.08
C ILE A 25 -10.32 -7.02 -8.26
N THR A 26 -11.48 -7.61 -8.56
CA THR A 26 -11.66 -8.56 -9.64
C THR A 26 -11.96 -7.74 -10.89
N ALA A 27 -10.98 -7.55 -11.76
CA ALA A 27 -11.23 -6.89 -13.04
C ALA A 27 -12.10 -7.80 -13.92
N THR A 28 -13.34 -7.36 -14.15
CA THR A 28 -14.30 -7.72 -15.21
C THR A 28 -15.22 -8.95 -15.08
N PRO A 29 -16.42 -8.89 -15.72
CA PRO A 29 -17.67 -9.48 -15.26
C PRO A 29 -17.91 -10.84 -15.92
N GLY A 30 -17.76 -11.88 -15.12
CA GLY A 30 -17.99 -13.24 -15.57
C GLY A 30 -17.52 -14.14 -14.46
N GLY A 31 -18.41 -14.35 -13.49
CA GLY A 31 -18.17 -15.25 -12.37
C GLY A 31 -17.62 -16.58 -12.89
N TYR A 32 -16.57 -17.04 -12.22
CA TYR A 32 -16.19 -18.41 -11.91
C TYR A 32 -14.66 -18.42 -11.82
N ILE A 33 -14.15 -18.48 -10.58
CA ILE A 33 -12.87 -19.12 -10.35
C ILE A 33 -13.04 -20.51 -10.96
N HIS A 34 -12.46 -20.78 -12.13
CA HIS A 34 -12.52 -22.11 -12.73
C HIS A 34 -11.90 -23.09 -11.73
N GLU A 35 -12.74 -23.85 -11.02
CA GLU A 35 -12.34 -24.79 -9.95
C GLU A 35 -11.49 -25.97 -10.48
N GLY A 36 -11.26 -26.05 -11.80
CA GLY A 36 -10.71 -27.23 -12.47
C GLY A 36 -9.23 -27.55 -12.21
N HIS A 37 -8.42 -26.64 -11.68
CA HIS A 37 -6.97 -26.85 -11.56
C HIS A 37 -6.40 -26.85 -10.13
N GLY A 38 -7.25 -26.70 -9.11
CA GLY A 38 -6.77 -26.56 -7.73
C GLY A 38 -5.84 -25.35 -7.54
N VAL A 39 -5.08 -25.34 -6.46
CA VAL A 39 -4.01 -24.35 -6.24
C VAL A 39 -2.71 -24.94 -6.80
N LEU A 40 -1.92 -24.13 -7.51
CA LEU A 40 -0.57 -24.47 -7.95
C LEU A 40 0.47 -23.70 -7.12
N ARG A 41 1.61 -24.34 -6.85
CA ARG A 41 2.73 -23.82 -6.07
C ARG A 41 4.00 -23.72 -6.94
N TYR A 42 4.78 -22.65 -6.77
CA TYR A 42 6.01 -22.38 -7.53
C TYR A 42 7.26 -23.01 -6.90
N ALA A 43 7.35 -24.34 -6.93
CA ALA A 43 8.46 -25.08 -6.33
C ALA A 43 9.71 -25.08 -7.21
N GLU A 44 10.78 -24.41 -6.77
CA GLU A 44 12.11 -24.47 -7.42
C GLU A 44 12.10 -24.18 -8.93
N GLY A 45 11.25 -23.23 -9.36
CA GLY A 45 11.11 -22.87 -10.77
C GLY A 45 10.04 -23.64 -11.53
N GLN A 46 9.36 -24.60 -10.90
CA GLN A 46 8.31 -25.43 -11.50
C GLN A 46 6.94 -25.18 -10.86
N TRP A 47 5.89 -25.38 -11.64
CA TRP A 47 4.51 -25.30 -11.15
C TRP A 47 3.99 -26.70 -10.84
N ILE A 48 3.78 -27.00 -9.57
CA ILE A 48 3.25 -28.28 -9.10
C ILE A 48 1.89 -28.09 -8.41
N PRO A 49 1.06 -29.14 -8.29
CA PRO A 49 -0.11 -29.10 -7.42
C PRO A 49 0.30 -28.74 -6.00
N ASP A 50 -0.51 -27.90 -5.36
CA ASP A 50 -0.27 -27.48 -4.00
C ASP A 50 -0.33 -28.65 -3.01
N ASP A 51 0.76 -28.85 -2.27
CA ASP A 51 0.97 -29.92 -1.29
C ASP A 51 0.92 -29.41 0.16
N GLY A 52 0.61 -28.13 0.36
CA GLY A 52 0.50 -27.51 1.68
C GLY A 52 1.77 -26.81 2.16
N GLU A 53 2.86 -26.87 1.39
CA GLU A 53 4.13 -26.23 1.75
C GLU A 53 4.12 -24.71 1.51
N TYR A 54 5.11 -24.04 2.11
CA TYR A 54 5.39 -22.62 1.91
C TYR A 54 6.16 -22.41 0.60
N ASP A 55 5.89 -21.31 -0.09
CA ASP A 55 6.64 -20.98 -1.30
C ASP A 55 6.63 -19.49 -1.65
N LEU A 56 7.37 -19.12 -2.68
CA LEU A 56 7.51 -17.77 -3.20
C LEU A 56 6.23 -17.26 -3.88
N ALA A 57 5.48 -18.14 -4.54
CA ALA A 57 4.29 -17.79 -5.29
C ALA A 57 3.32 -18.98 -5.50
N PHE A 58 2.05 -18.63 -5.69
CA PHE A 58 0.94 -19.57 -5.91
C PHE A 58 0.03 -19.05 -7.02
N VAL A 59 -0.70 -19.96 -7.67
CA VAL A 59 -1.75 -19.63 -8.65
C VAL A 59 -3.06 -20.30 -8.24
N ARG A 60 -4.16 -19.55 -8.26
CA ARG A 60 -5.53 -20.05 -8.00
C ARG A 60 -6.52 -19.39 -8.95
N GLY A 61 -6.92 -20.12 -10.00
CA GLY A 61 -7.69 -19.52 -11.09
C GLY A 61 -6.91 -18.36 -11.72
N VAL A 62 -7.56 -17.23 -11.93
CA VAL A 62 -6.91 -16.00 -12.45
C VAL A 62 -6.02 -15.30 -11.43
N LEU A 63 -5.96 -15.75 -10.17
CA LEU A 63 -5.16 -15.10 -9.13
C LEU A 63 -3.71 -15.58 -9.18
N ALA A 64 -2.79 -14.65 -9.38
CA ALA A 64 -1.36 -14.81 -9.11
C ALA A 64 -1.09 -14.27 -7.71
N ILE A 65 -0.63 -15.12 -6.80
CA ILE A 65 -0.48 -14.79 -5.38
C ILE A 65 1.00 -14.83 -5.03
N GLY A 66 1.54 -13.74 -4.50
CA GLY A 66 2.96 -13.64 -4.12
C GLY A 66 3.19 -12.71 -2.95
N VAL A 67 4.45 -12.57 -2.54
CA VAL A 67 4.84 -11.58 -1.53
C VAL A 67 5.09 -10.23 -2.20
N HIS A 68 4.34 -9.20 -1.80
CA HIS A 68 4.54 -7.82 -2.22
C HIS A 68 5.64 -7.19 -1.35
N LEU A 69 6.76 -6.91 -2.01
CA LEU A 69 7.86 -6.15 -1.43
C LEU A 69 7.53 -4.65 -1.46
N PRO A 70 8.05 -3.85 -0.50
CA PRO A 70 7.89 -2.39 -0.54
C PRO A 70 8.51 -1.82 -1.81
N ASP A 71 7.97 -0.71 -2.32
CA ASP A 71 8.47 -0.07 -3.55
C ASP A 71 9.58 0.98 -3.28
N TYR A 72 9.82 1.31 -2.00
CA TYR A 72 10.78 2.32 -1.56
C TYR A 72 11.78 1.70 -0.56
N GLY A 73 13.07 1.88 -0.82
CA GLY A 73 14.16 1.25 -0.06
C GLY A 73 14.30 1.75 1.38
N ASN A 74 13.81 2.95 1.69
CA ASN A 74 13.73 3.50 3.05
C ASN A 74 12.38 3.23 3.76
N SER A 75 11.43 2.58 3.09
CA SER A 75 10.21 2.09 3.71
C SER A 75 10.38 0.63 4.06
N VAL A 76 10.36 0.31 5.36
CA VAL A 76 10.41 -1.09 5.79
C VAL A 76 9.06 -1.54 6.35
N TRP A 77 8.22 -0.63 6.88
CA TRP A 77 6.87 -0.95 7.33
C TRP A 77 5.87 0.19 7.12
N THR A 78 4.66 -0.18 6.71
CA THR A 78 3.48 0.67 6.76
C THR A 78 2.43 -0.02 7.63
N TRP A 79 1.61 0.75 8.32
CA TRP A 79 0.49 0.17 9.05
C TRP A 79 -0.67 1.14 9.04
N MET A 80 -1.82 0.63 9.41
CA MET A 80 -2.97 1.46 9.67
C MET A 80 -3.26 1.28 11.15
N ASP A 81 -2.76 2.19 11.98
CA ASP A 81 -3.14 2.19 13.39
C ASP A 81 -3.35 3.63 13.85
N MET A 82 -4.47 4.18 13.39
CA MET A 82 -5.28 5.01 14.24
C MET A 82 -6.74 4.78 13.87
N ASP A 83 -7.45 4.08 14.74
CA ASP A 83 -8.85 4.42 14.96
C ASP A 83 -8.86 5.81 15.60
N LEU A 84 -9.06 6.85 14.79
CA LEU A 84 -8.98 8.24 15.23
C LEU A 84 -10.01 8.57 16.29
N THR A 85 -11.08 7.78 16.43
CA THR A 85 -12.02 7.89 17.56
C THR A 85 -11.33 7.70 18.90
N LYS A 86 -10.13 7.10 18.93
CA LYS A 86 -9.27 6.91 20.09
C LYS A 86 -8.10 7.91 20.14
N SER A 87 -7.99 8.81 19.17
CA SER A 87 -7.00 9.88 19.16
C SER A 87 -7.46 11.06 20.04
N TRP A 88 -6.52 11.89 20.49
CA TRP A 88 -6.82 13.14 21.20
C TRP A 88 -7.28 14.27 20.24
N LEU A 89 -7.27 14.02 18.93
CA LEU A 89 -7.65 15.00 17.93
C LEU A 89 -9.16 15.27 17.97
N PRO A 90 -9.61 16.52 17.78
CA PRO A 90 -11.02 16.82 17.60
C PRO A 90 -11.65 15.97 16.48
N GLU A 91 -12.82 15.38 16.74
CA GLU A 91 -13.52 14.48 15.82
C GLU A 91 -13.71 15.07 14.41
N ARG A 92 -13.97 16.38 14.34
CA ARG A 92 -14.09 17.12 13.06
C ARG A 92 -12.87 16.99 12.13
N LEU A 93 -11.68 16.71 12.68
CA LEU A 93 -10.41 16.62 11.96
C LEU A 93 -10.07 15.20 11.52
N HIS A 94 -10.81 14.19 11.99
CA HIS A 94 -10.55 12.78 11.66
C HIS A 94 -10.73 12.49 10.17
N LYS A 95 -11.57 13.28 9.48
CA LYS A 95 -11.80 13.20 8.03
C LYS A 95 -10.57 13.44 7.16
N TYR A 96 -9.51 14.03 7.71
CA TYR A 96 -8.28 14.35 6.98
C TYR A 96 -7.18 13.29 7.17
N ALA A 97 -7.23 12.48 8.21
CA ALA A 97 -6.12 11.60 8.53
C ALA A 97 -5.81 10.58 7.43
N ASN A 98 -4.52 10.35 7.23
CA ASN A 98 -3.97 9.46 6.21
C ASN A 98 -3.29 8.23 6.83
N TRP A 99 -3.00 7.24 5.98
CA TRP A 99 -2.23 6.04 6.28
C TRP A 99 -0.97 6.30 7.11
N HIS A 100 -0.62 5.39 8.03
CA HIS A 100 0.62 5.49 8.80
C HIS A 100 1.78 4.83 8.05
N HIS A 101 2.92 5.52 8.02
CA HIS A 101 4.18 4.98 7.53
C HIS A 101 5.21 5.03 8.66
N SER A 102 5.85 3.91 9.04
CA SER A 102 7.09 4.04 9.84
C SER A 102 8.20 4.50 8.95
N TYR A 103 9.15 5.20 9.56
CA TYR A 103 10.52 5.08 9.13
C TYR A 103 11.32 4.25 10.11
N ASN A 104 12.09 3.32 9.58
CA ASN A 104 12.86 2.39 10.40
C ASN A 104 14.15 1.94 9.69
N MET A 105 14.75 2.80 8.88
CA MET A 105 16.20 2.86 8.82
C MET A 105 16.65 4.17 9.46
N ASN A 106 17.33 4.09 10.61
CA ASN A 106 17.99 5.23 11.24
C ASN A 106 17.12 6.49 11.41
N ASN A 107 15.79 6.34 11.59
CA ASN A 107 14.81 7.44 11.63
C ASN A 107 14.88 8.39 10.41
N THR A 108 15.24 7.89 9.23
CA THR A 108 15.36 8.73 8.03
C THR A 108 13.99 9.03 7.41
N PRO A 109 13.74 10.28 6.99
CA PRO A 109 12.53 10.63 6.24
C PRO A 109 12.26 9.76 5.00
N PHE A 110 10.99 9.62 4.61
CA PHE A 110 10.57 9.13 3.30
C PHE A 110 11.12 10.08 2.28
N ASP A 111 11.59 9.51 1.19
CA ASP A 111 12.07 10.28 0.07
C ASP A 111 11.86 9.39 -1.16
N GLN A 112 11.09 9.92 -2.10
CA GLN A 112 10.73 9.24 -3.33
C GLN A 112 11.97 8.88 -4.18
N LYS A 113 13.12 9.52 -3.92
CA LYS A 113 14.40 9.20 -4.56
C LYS A 113 14.95 7.83 -4.16
N TYR A 114 14.47 7.23 -3.07
CA TYR A 114 14.88 5.89 -2.63
C TYR A 114 14.08 4.75 -3.29
N HIS A 115 13.55 4.94 -4.51
CA HIS A 115 13.09 3.79 -5.28
C HIS A 115 14.23 2.79 -5.45
N TRP A 116 13.97 1.55 -5.06
CA TRP A 116 14.92 0.45 -5.25
C TRP A 116 14.41 -0.41 -6.40
N ASP A 117 15.30 -0.76 -7.31
CA ASP A 117 14.98 -1.69 -8.39
C ASP A 117 14.90 -3.11 -7.80
N ASN A 118 13.67 -3.59 -7.64
CA ASN A 118 13.39 -4.93 -7.15
C ASN A 118 13.03 -5.92 -8.26
N SER A 119 13.23 -5.54 -9.54
CA SER A 119 12.86 -6.38 -10.69
C SER A 119 13.54 -7.74 -10.70
N GLN A 120 14.75 -7.83 -10.13
CA GLN A 120 15.53 -9.06 -10.02
C GLN A 120 15.34 -9.81 -8.70
N HIS A 121 14.50 -9.30 -7.79
CA HIS A 121 14.29 -9.95 -6.50
C HIS A 121 13.55 -11.29 -6.68
N PRO A 122 13.94 -12.40 -6.01
CA PRO A 122 13.31 -13.71 -6.18
C PRO A 122 11.78 -13.69 -6.04
N ASN A 123 11.25 -12.97 -5.05
CA ASN A 123 9.80 -12.79 -4.90
C ASN A 123 9.12 -12.09 -6.09
N LYS A 124 9.75 -11.09 -6.72
CA LYS A 124 9.19 -10.40 -7.90
C LYS A 124 9.25 -11.29 -9.14
N ILE A 125 10.34 -12.04 -9.32
CA ILE A 125 10.47 -13.04 -10.38
C ILE A 125 9.38 -14.12 -10.25
N ALA A 126 9.20 -14.67 -9.04
CA ALA A 126 8.17 -15.68 -8.77
C ALA A 126 6.75 -15.13 -8.98
N MET A 127 6.47 -13.91 -8.51
CA MET A 127 5.17 -13.26 -8.73
C MET A 127 4.89 -13.03 -10.22
N LYS A 128 5.89 -12.59 -10.99
CA LYS A 128 5.77 -12.48 -12.44
C LYS A 128 5.50 -13.85 -13.08
N SER A 129 6.23 -14.90 -12.65
CA SER A 129 5.98 -16.27 -13.13
C SER A 129 4.54 -16.72 -12.82
N ALA A 130 3.99 -16.34 -11.67
CA ALA A 130 2.61 -16.64 -11.29
C ALA A 130 1.60 -15.93 -12.20
N MET A 131 1.84 -14.66 -12.53
CA MET A 131 1.01 -13.93 -13.50
C MET A 131 1.08 -14.58 -14.88
N ASP A 132 2.28 -14.90 -15.37
CA ASP A 132 2.46 -15.55 -16.67
C ASP A 132 1.76 -16.93 -16.69
N LYS A 133 1.83 -17.68 -15.59
CA LYS A 133 1.16 -18.97 -15.43
C LYS A 133 -0.36 -18.82 -15.42
N ALA A 134 -0.92 -17.90 -14.63
CA ALA A 134 -2.36 -17.63 -14.59
C ALA A 134 -2.89 -17.20 -15.97
N CYS A 135 -2.19 -16.30 -16.66
CA CYS A 135 -2.49 -15.92 -18.04
C CYS A 135 -2.45 -17.11 -19.00
N SER A 136 -1.46 -18.01 -18.88
CA SER A 136 -1.37 -19.19 -19.76
C SER A 136 -2.53 -20.17 -19.57
N LEU A 137 -3.09 -20.25 -18.36
CA LEU A 137 -4.19 -21.16 -18.03
C LEU A 137 -5.57 -20.55 -18.31
N HIS A 138 -5.71 -19.23 -18.15
CA HIS A 138 -7.02 -18.58 -18.08
C HIS A 138 -7.18 -17.36 -19.02
N GLY A 139 -6.13 -16.98 -19.76
CA GLY A 139 -6.14 -15.82 -20.65
C GLY A 139 -5.97 -14.46 -19.96
N CYS A 140 -5.99 -14.42 -18.62
CA CYS A 140 -5.71 -13.22 -17.83
C CYS A 140 -5.12 -13.57 -16.45
N ALA A 141 -4.59 -12.56 -15.76
CA ALA A 141 -4.06 -12.67 -14.42
C ALA A 141 -4.40 -11.43 -13.58
N ASN A 142 -4.76 -11.66 -12.33
CA ASN A 142 -4.98 -10.66 -11.29
C ASN A 142 -3.94 -10.87 -10.19
N GLY A 143 -3.16 -9.83 -9.89
CA GLY A 143 -2.17 -9.89 -8.81
C GLY A 143 -2.82 -9.80 -7.42
N ASN A 144 -2.37 -10.64 -6.50
CA ASN A 144 -2.79 -10.65 -5.10
C ASN A 144 -1.63 -11.12 -4.19
N GLY A 145 -1.81 -11.09 -2.87
CA GLY A 145 -0.95 -11.82 -1.94
C GLY A 145 -0.55 -11.05 -0.69
N ALA A 146 0.59 -11.44 -0.14
CA ALA A 146 1.03 -11.06 1.19
C ALA A 146 1.90 -9.80 1.13
N TYR A 147 1.48 -8.75 1.82
CA TYR A 147 2.26 -7.52 1.94
C TYR A 147 3.14 -7.60 3.18
N ILE A 148 4.48 -7.53 3.01
CA ILE A 148 5.38 -7.53 4.17
C ILE A 148 5.31 -6.23 4.98
N THR A 149 4.74 -5.18 4.39
CA THR A 149 4.69 -3.86 4.99
C THR A 149 3.28 -3.40 5.27
N HIS A 150 2.25 -4.25 5.25
CA HIS A 150 0.86 -3.75 5.35
C HIS A 150 0.01 -4.64 6.24
N GLU A 151 -0.26 -4.18 7.45
CA GLU A 151 -1.26 -4.79 8.36
C GLU A 151 -2.66 -4.17 8.18
N GLY A 152 -2.77 -3.05 7.46
CA GLY A 152 -3.97 -2.21 7.43
C GLY A 152 -5.17 -2.76 6.66
N ASN A 153 -4.99 -3.81 5.85
CA ASN A 153 -6.14 -4.49 5.25
C ASN A 153 -6.67 -5.51 6.26
N ARG A 154 -7.73 -5.14 7.00
CA ARG A 154 -8.44 -6.03 7.94
C ARG A 154 -8.82 -7.38 7.32
N ASP A 155 -8.91 -7.44 5.99
CA ASP A 155 -9.27 -8.64 5.25
C ASP A 155 -8.09 -9.59 4.96
N THR A 156 -6.84 -9.28 5.36
CA THR A 156 -5.71 -10.20 5.12
C THR A 156 -4.64 -10.23 6.23
N PRO A 157 -4.76 -11.14 7.22
CA PRO A 157 -3.91 -11.18 8.42
C PRO A 157 -2.55 -11.90 8.23
N TRP A 158 -1.83 -11.66 7.13
CA TRP A 158 -0.61 -12.41 6.80
C TRP A 158 0.49 -12.33 7.87
N LEU A 159 0.75 -11.12 8.37
CA LEU A 159 1.81 -10.82 9.33
C LEU A 159 1.39 -11.22 10.76
N SER A 160 0.15 -10.89 11.15
CA SER A 160 -0.40 -11.23 12.46
C SER A 160 -0.55 -12.75 12.66
N GLU A 161 -0.85 -13.50 11.60
CA GLU A 161 -0.83 -14.98 11.62
C GLU A 161 0.54 -15.60 11.33
N LYS A 162 1.61 -14.78 11.20
CA LYS A 162 2.99 -15.27 11.01
C LYS A 162 3.14 -16.18 9.78
N ARG A 163 2.39 -15.90 8.71
CA ARG A 163 2.36 -16.71 7.48
C ARG A 163 3.45 -16.37 6.47
N ILE A 164 4.16 -15.27 6.67
CA ILE A 164 5.32 -14.89 5.86
C ILE A 164 6.58 -15.26 6.62
N LEU A 165 7.46 -16.05 6.00
CA LEU A 165 8.71 -16.53 6.58
C LEU A 165 9.91 -16.05 5.77
N ILE A 166 11.04 -15.82 6.45
CA ILE A 166 12.33 -15.53 5.83
C ILE A 166 12.96 -16.84 5.37
N LEU A 167 13.09 -17.07 4.06
CA LEU A 167 13.46 -18.36 3.45
C LEU A 167 14.73 -18.98 4.06
N PRO A 168 15.86 -18.27 4.23
CA PRO A 168 17.06 -18.88 4.82
C PRO A 168 16.90 -19.39 6.25
N THR A 169 15.98 -18.80 7.02
CA THR A 169 15.85 -19.08 8.47
C THR A 169 14.54 -19.77 8.83
N MET A 170 13.57 -19.76 7.92
CA MET A 170 12.18 -20.16 8.14
C MET A 170 11.52 -19.51 9.36
N LYS A 171 12.07 -18.39 9.84
CA LYS A 171 11.48 -17.61 10.93
C LYS A 171 10.41 -16.67 10.37
N PRO A 172 9.31 -16.45 11.10
CA PRO A 172 8.29 -15.52 10.66
C PRO A 172 8.81 -14.10 10.61
N VAL A 173 8.34 -13.34 9.63
CA VAL A 173 8.51 -11.89 9.62
C VAL A 173 7.66 -11.33 10.76
N LEU A 174 8.30 -10.60 11.67
CA LEU A 174 7.64 -10.00 12.83
C LEU A 174 7.48 -8.50 12.63
N ILE A 175 6.34 -7.98 13.05
CA ILE A 175 6.12 -6.53 13.18
C ILE A 175 7.09 -6.02 14.26
N PRO A 176 7.84 -4.92 14.02
CA PRO A 176 8.75 -4.37 15.01
C PRO A 176 8.02 -3.98 16.30
N GLU A 177 8.65 -4.18 17.46
CA GLU A 177 7.99 -3.98 18.76
C GLU A 177 7.76 -2.50 19.13
N ASN A 178 8.30 -1.53 18.39
CA ASN A 178 8.06 -0.09 18.62
C ASN A 178 8.26 0.69 17.31
N PRO A 179 7.35 0.59 16.33
CA PRO A 179 7.53 1.29 15.08
C PRO A 179 7.36 2.80 15.31
N ILE A 180 8.35 3.61 14.92
CA ILE A 180 8.24 5.07 14.99
C ILE A 180 7.67 5.55 13.66
N CYS A 181 6.45 6.09 13.71
CA CYS A 181 5.96 6.89 12.60
C CYS A 181 6.55 8.29 12.69
N TYR A 182 7.14 8.75 11.59
CA TYR A 182 7.71 10.08 11.48
C TYR A 182 6.70 11.22 11.52
N LEU A 183 5.44 10.91 11.20
CA LEU A 183 4.31 11.82 11.29
C LEU A 183 3.63 11.72 12.65
N CYS A 184 3.89 10.66 13.44
CA CYS A 184 3.43 10.59 14.82
C CYS A 184 4.25 11.48 15.77
N LEU A 185 4.72 12.63 15.29
CA LEU A 185 5.20 13.73 16.15
C LEU A 185 4.07 14.11 17.12
N ASP A 186 4.42 14.40 18.38
CA ASP A 186 3.49 14.81 19.44
C ASP A 186 2.16 14.02 19.44
N ASN A 187 2.22 12.68 19.50
CA ASN A 187 1.05 11.79 19.53
C ASN A 187 0.14 11.87 18.27
N GLY A 188 0.69 12.02 17.06
CA GLY A 188 -0.09 11.98 15.81
C GLY A 188 -0.37 13.34 15.17
N LYS A 189 0.14 14.42 15.76
CA LYS A 189 0.00 15.79 15.24
C LYS A 189 0.55 15.95 13.83
N GLY A 190 1.70 15.33 13.54
CA GLY A 190 2.32 15.41 12.22
C GLY A 190 1.49 14.78 11.10
N HIS A 191 0.67 13.76 11.39
CA HIS A 191 -0.26 13.19 10.40
C HIS A 191 -1.32 14.18 9.97
N LEU A 192 -1.89 14.89 10.94
CA LEU A 192 -2.90 15.89 10.67
C LEU A 192 -2.29 17.07 9.91
N ILE A 193 -1.10 17.52 10.30
CA ILE A 193 -0.37 18.58 9.58
C ILE A 193 -0.15 18.18 8.13
N LYS A 194 0.42 17.00 7.88
CA LYS A 194 0.67 16.52 6.52
C LYS A 194 -0.64 16.39 5.73
N ALA A 195 -1.67 15.82 6.33
CA ALA A 195 -2.97 15.68 5.67
C ALA A 195 -3.60 17.01 5.27
N LEU A 196 -3.52 18.02 6.14
CA LEU A 196 -4.00 19.37 5.85
C LEU A 196 -3.16 20.04 4.77
N GLN A 197 -1.84 19.82 4.77
CA GLN A 197 -0.94 20.29 3.70
C GLN A 197 -1.26 19.62 2.36
N ASP A 198 -1.33 18.29 2.30
CA ASP A 198 -1.70 17.52 1.11
C ASP A 198 -3.08 17.97 0.58
N TYR A 199 -4.04 18.22 1.48
CA TYR A 199 -5.36 18.71 1.08
C TYR A 199 -5.31 20.13 0.51
N LYS A 200 -4.54 21.02 1.13
CA LYS A 200 -4.32 22.38 0.63
C LYS A 200 -3.70 22.36 -0.76
N GLU A 201 -2.63 21.59 -0.95
CA GLU A 201 -1.95 21.44 -2.25
C GLU A 201 -2.90 20.89 -3.33
N ARG A 202 -3.74 19.92 -2.99
CA ARG A 202 -4.79 19.44 -3.91
C ARG A 202 -5.75 20.56 -4.31
N LEU A 203 -6.27 21.33 -3.35
CA LEU A 203 -7.19 22.43 -3.65
C LEU A 203 -6.52 23.50 -4.53
N GLU A 204 -5.23 23.79 -4.30
CA GLU A 204 -4.44 24.70 -5.12
C GLU A 204 -4.25 24.16 -6.54
N SER A 205 -3.95 22.86 -6.68
CA SER A 205 -3.84 22.19 -7.99
C SER A 205 -5.17 22.12 -8.74
N ASP A 206 -6.29 21.88 -8.04
CA ASP A 206 -7.63 21.86 -8.62
C ASP A 206 -7.99 23.24 -9.21
N ILE A 207 -7.61 24.34 -8.52
CA ILE A 207 -7.77 25.71 -9.02
C ILE A 207 -6.94 25.92 -10.28
N GLU A 208 -5.64 25.58 -10.24
CA GLU A 208 -4.74 25.75 -11.39
C GLU A 208 -5.27 24.98 -12.62
N TYR A 209 -5.66 23.72 -12.44
CA TYR A 209 -6.23 22.88 -13.49
C TYR A 209 -7.53 23.47 -14.06
N ALA A 210 -8.45 23.92 -13.20
CA ALA A 210 -9.71 24.51 -13.63
C ALA A 210 -9.51 25.87 -14.34
N GLU A 211 -8.55 26.69 -13.89
CA GLU A 211 -8.17 27.94 -14.57
C GLU A 211 -7.54 27.67 -15.95
N GLU A 212 -6.70 26.64 -16.06
CA GLU A 212 -6.14 26.18 -17.33
C GLU A 212 -7.23 25.65 -18.27
N ALA A 213 -8.14 24.80 -17.77
CA ALA A 213 -9.26 24.26 -18.55
C ALA A 213 -10.21 25.36 -19.05
N LYS A 214 -10.51 26.35 -18.20
CA LYS A 214 -11.26 27.56 -18.56
C LYS A 214 -10.57 28.35 -19.67
N SER A 215 -9.24 28.46 -19.63
CA SER A 215 -8.45 29.16 -20.66
C SER A 215 -8.41 28.42 -22.00
N LYS A 216 -8.55 27.09 -21.99
CA LYS A 216 -8.45 26.21 -23.17
C LYS A 216 -9.81 25.82 -23.77
N ALA A 217 -10.92 26.16 -23.10
CA ALA A 217 -12.30 25.90 -23.53
C ALA A 217 -12.64 24.42 -23.80
N GLU A 218 -11.88 23.47 -23.21
CA GLU A 218 -12.05 22.02 -23.43
C GLU A 218 -12.97 21.33 -22.40
N VAL A 219 -13.32 21.99 -21.30
CA VAL A 219 -14.20 21.46 -20.23
C VAL A 219 -15.38 22.41 -20.03
N ASP A 220 -16.58 21.87 -19.74
CA ASP A 220 -17.78 22.66 -19.47
C ASP A 220 -17.47 23.76 -18.41
N LEU A 221 -17.63 25.02 -18.81
CA LEU A 221 -17.27 26.20 -18.03
C LEU A 221 -17.90 26.23 -16.63
N TYR A 222 -19.10 25.66 -16.49
CA TYR A 222 -19.83 25.58 -15.23
C TYR A 222 -19.13 24.69 -14.19
N ASP A 223 -18.60 23.53 -14.60
CA ASP A 223 -17.92 22.62 -13.69
C ASP A 223 -16.59 23.21 -13.19
N SER A 224 -15.91 24.00 -14.03
CA SER A 224 -14.63 24.63 -13.67
C SER A 224 -14.80 25.80 -12.70
N GLU A 225 -15.85 26.62 -12.84
CA GLU A 225 -16.12 27.74 -11.92
C GLU A 225 -16.53 27.25 -10.54
N ASP A 226 -17.37 26.22 -10.46
CA ASP A 226 -17.80 25.60 -9.20
C ASP A 226 -16.63 24.97 -8.43
N ILE A 227 -15.70 24.31 -9.13
CA ILE A 227 -14.46 23.77 -8.54
C ILE A 227 -13.61 24.90 -7.95
N ILE A 228 -13.41 25.99 -8.69
CA ILE A 228 -12.61 27.13 -8.23
C ILE A 228 -13.24 27.78 -7.00
N GLU A 229 -14.55 28.05 -7.02
CA GLU A 229 -15.26 28.69 -5.90
C GLU A 229 -15.22 27.80 -4.65
N THR A 230 -15.51 26.50 -4.81
CA THR A 230 -15.48 25.53 -3.71
C THR A 230 -14.09 25.43 -3.09
N SER A 231 -13.03 25.37 -3.91
CA SER A 231 -11.66 25.27 -3.43
C SER A 231 -11.19 26.55 -2.74
N LYS A 232 -11.48 27.73 -3.32
CA LYS A 232 -11.17 29.03 -2.70
C LYS A 232 -11.91 29.24 -1.37
N GLY A 233 -13.14 28.73 -1.23
CA GLY A 233 -13.89 28.78 0.02
C GLY A 233 -13.30 27.92 1.14
N LYS A 234 -12.69 26.77 0.80
CA LYS A 234 -12.15 25.80 1.78
C LYS A 234 -10.71 26.09 2.21
N ILE A 235 -9.88 26.69 1.35
CA ILE A 235 -8.48 27.01 1.67
C ILE A 235 -8.33 27.82 2.98
N PRO A 236 -9.12 28.89 3.25
CA PRO A 236 -9.03 29.64 4.49
C PRO A 236 -9.32 28.80 5.74
N GLU A 237 -10.27 27.87 5.67
CA GLU A 237 -10.58 26.95 6.77
C GLU A 237 -9.39 26.04 7.08
N VAL A 238 -8.78 25.46 6.05
CA VAL A 238 -7.60 24.59 6.17
C VAL A 238 -6.39 25.35 6.73
N ILE A 239 -6.16 26.59 6.27
CA ILE A 239 -5.09 27.46 6.80
C ILE A 239 -5.28 27.71 8.30
N LYS A 240 -6.51 28.02 8.72
CA LYS A 240 -6.83 28.24 10.14
C LYS A 240 -6.56 26.97 10.97
N GLU A 241 -6.93 25.80 10.46
CA GLU A 241 -6.67 24.52 11.12
C GLU A 241 -5.16 24.23 11.25
N LEU A 242 -4.34 24.57 10.26
CA LEU A 242 -2.87 24.47 10.34
C LEU A 242 -2.27 25.42 11.39
N GLN A 243 -2.77 26.65 11.46
CA GLN A 243 -2.34 27.65 12.45
C GLN A 243 -2.69 27.23 13.88
N GLU A 244 -3.86 26.63 14.11
CA GLU A 244 -4.26 26.07 15.41
C GLU A 244 -3.31 24.95 15.89
N LEU A 245 -2.63 24.28 14.95
CA LEU A 245 -1.60 23.26 15.22
C LEU A 245 -0.19 23.85 15.34
N GLY A 246 -0.01 25.16 15.27
CA GLY A 246 1.30 25.81 15.37
C GLY A 246 2.20 25.60 14.14
N ILE A 247 1.60 25.36 12.97
CA ILE A 247 2.29 25.39 11.68
C ILE A 247 1.91 26.70 10.98
N GLY A 248 2.90 27.58 10.80
CA GLY A 248 2.77 28.83 10.02
C GLY A 248 2.97 30.10 10.85
N GLU A 249 4.16 30.72 10.67
CA GLU A 249 4.24 32.02 9.98
C GLU A 249 4.78 31.75 8.57
#